data_AF-A0A533YQV8-F1
#
_entry.id   AF-A0A533YQV8-F1
#
_cell.length_a   1.000
_cell.length_b   1.000
_cell.length_c   1.000
_cell.angle_alpha   90.00
_cell.angle_beta   90.00
_cell.angle_gamma   90.00
#
_symmetry.space_group_name_H-M   'P 1'
#
loop_
_entity.id
_entity.type
_entity.pdbx_description
1 polymer ?
#
loop_
_entity_poly.entity_id
_entity_poly.type
_entity_poly.pdbx_seq_one_letter_code
_entity_poly.pdbx_strand_id
1 'polypeptide(L)'
;MAKPRVSEETLRDGAKSPVADPITDRNLIISALGLSGILITLYCVASFFPASFLWGVNHLAYLDPVARVLLLIVGVALVIPFCSTRYVTLAENLYGFVLSRRVIYGVISLGIGAGCAICFYQWRISTDMYGDTRTLLRLLSSRIYTLSDLINPRETEPLTRMVHQTLANLLQTDIKSTFEIVSSVCGGILISASLLFLRGIKAPPRWKTLIIAVIVTTGANQLFFGHVEDYALVYLCGILFLMTAWSWFEGKNVFPLLIGLFIVGVRLHVEMILLLPALIFGILSRAKGASLHAGSLLRGRSIALAVAFTLVCAAL
;
A
#
# COMPACT_ATOMS: atom_id res chain seq x y z
N MET A 1 -9.99 51.22 19.29
CA MET A 1 -9.16 50.10 19.79
C MET A 1 -8.09 49.77 18.74
N ALA A 2 -6.84 50.16 19.00
CA ALA A 2 -5.72 49.97 18.08
C ALA A 2 -5.21 48.53 18.14
N LYS A 3 -5.06 47.87 16.99
CA LYS A 3 -4.39 46.57 16.89
C LYS A 3 -2.91 46.74 17.26
N PRO A 4 -2.35 45.90 18.16
CA PRO A 4 -0.93 45.95 18.45
C PRO A 4 -0.13 45.60 17.18
N ARG A 5 0.79 46.50 16.79
CA ARG A 5 1.84 46.22 15.79
C ARG A 5 2.81 45.22 16.41
N VAL A 6 2.68 43.94 16.03
CA VAL A 6 3.74 42.96 16.24
C VAL A 6 4.90 43.37 15.33
N SER A 7 6.07 43.64 15.91
CA SER A 7 7.26 44.05 15.17
C SER A 7 7.70 42.93 14.21
N GLU A 8 7.90 43.25 12.93
CA GLU A 8 8.38 42.29 11.91
C GLU A 8 9.73 41.63 12.26
N GLU A 9 10.47 42.21 13.21
CA GLU A 9 11.75 41.70 13.69
C GLU A 9 11.62 40.38 14.48
N THR A 10 10.51 40.16 15.20
CA THR A 10 10.30 38.90 15.94
C THR A 10 9.89 37.72 15.05
N LEU A 11 9.61 37.94 13.76
CA LEU A 11 9.30 36.89 12.79
C LEU A 11 10.53 36.40 12.00
N ARG A 12 11.67 37.12 12.04
CA ARG A 12 12.89 36.73 11.31
C ARG A 12 13.84 35.84 12.11
N ASP A 13 13.78 35.88 13.44
CA ASP A 13 14.47 34.93 14.32
C ASP A 13 13.64 33.67 14.59
N GLY A 14 12.74 33.34 13.64
CA GLY A 14 12.09 32.05 13.57
C GLY A 14 13.15 30.96 13.58
N ALA A 15 13.35 30.40 14.78
CA ALA A 15 14.34 29.41 15.12
C ALA A 15 14.57 28.48 13.93
N LYS A 16 15.80 28.47 13.41
CA LYS A 16 16.32 27.27 12.76
C LYS A 16 16.21 26.18 13.82
N SER A 17 15.04 25.54 13.88
CA SER A 17 14.81 24.31 14.60
C SER A 17 16.04 23.46 14.30
N PRO A 18 16.82 23.05 15.33
CA PRO A 18 17.99 22.24 15.09
C PRO A 18 17.53 21.10 14.20
N VAL A 19 18.03 21.10 12.96
CA VAL A 19 17.74 20.04 12.01
C VAL A 19 18.17 18.78 12.74
N ALA A 20 17.20 18.03 13.25
CA ALA A 20 17.46 16.90 14.13
C ALA A 20 18.51 16.06 13.42
N ASP A 21 19.68 15.96 14.06
CA ASP A 21 20.88 15.36 13.49
C ASP A 21 20.45 14.00 12.91
N PRO A 22 20.71 13.71 11.62
CA PRO A 22 20.14 12.57 10.94
C PRO A 22 20.59 11.27 11.59
N ILE A 23 19.82 10.81 12.59
CA ILE A 23 19.86 9.50 13.23
C ILE A 23 21.29 8.95 13.33
N THR A 24 22.10 9.59 14.15
CA THR A 24 23.32 9.00 14.74
C THR A 24 22.99 8.11 15.93
N ASP A 25 21.73 7.63 16.03
CA ASP A 25 21.37 6.66 17.05
C ASP A 25 21.98 5.31 16.69
N ARG A 26 23.19 5.11 17.19
CA ARG A 26 23.96 3.86 17.10
C ARG A 26 23.09 2.66 17.48
N ASN A 27 22.17 2.80 18.44
CA ASN A 27 21.29 1.72 18.85
C ASN A 27 20.27 1.36 17.77
N LEU A 28 19.75 2.35 17.03
CA LEU A 28 18.85 2.09 15.91
C LEU A 28 19.59 1.35 14.78
N ILE A 29 20.82 1.78 14.46
CA ILE A 29 21.64 1.12 13.44
C ILE A 29 21.93 -0.33 13.85
N ILE A 30 22.36 -0.56 15.09
CA ILE A 30 22.62 -1.91 15.62
C ILE A 30 21.35 -2.76 15.58
N SER A 31 20.20 -2.20 15.97
CA SER A 31 18.91 -2.91 15.96
C SER A 31 18.48 -3.28 14.54
N ALA A 32 18.64 -2.36 13.58
CA ALA A 32 18.33 -2.60 12.17
C ALA A 32 19.23 -3.69 11.56
N LEU A 33 20.54 -3.63 11.86
CA LEU A 33 21.50 -4.66 11.44
C LEU A 33 21.19 -6.03 12.06
N GLY A 34 20.87 -6.05 13.36
CA GLY A 34 20.48 -7.27 14.08
C GLY A 34 19.22 -7.90 13.49
N LEU A 35 18.16 -7.12 13.27
CA LEU A 35 16.92 -7.59 12.67
C LEU A 35 17.14 -8.10 11.24
N SER A 36 17.91 -7.36 10.43
CA SER A 36 18.23 -7.77 9.05
C SER A 36 19.05 -9.07 9.03
N GLY A 37 19.99 -9.22 9.96
CA GLY A 37 20.78 -10.45 10.12
C GLY A 37 19.91 -11.65 10.49
N ILE A 38 18.95 -11.47 11.41
CA ILE A 38 17.96 -12.51 11.76
C ILE A 38 17.13 -12.89 10.53
N LEU A 39 16.61 -11.91 9.78
CA LEU A 39 15.81 -12.16 8.58
C LEU A 39 16.60 -12.91 7.51
N ILE A 40 17.83 -12.47 7.20
CA ILE A 40 18.70 -13.16 6.24
C ILE A 40 18.99 -14.59 6.70
N THR A 41 19.24 -14.79 7.99
CA THR A 41 19.47 -16.13 8.54
C THR A 41 18.24 -17.01 8.39
N LEU A 42 17.04 -16.49 8.69
CA LEU A 42 15.77 -17.18 8.49
C LEU A 42 15.55 -17.54 7.02
N TYR A 43 15.79 -16.61 6.09
CA TYR A 43 15.69 -16.88 4.66
C TYR A 43 16.72 -17.90 4.18
N CYS A 44 17.95 -17.86 4.70
CA CYS A 44 18.98 -18.86 4.38
C CYS A 44 18.53 -20.25 4.84
N VAL A 45 18.16 -20.39 6.11
CA VAL A 45 17.69 -21.66 6.69
C VAL A 45 16.44 -22.17 5.96
N ALA A 46 15.41 -21.34 5.82
CA ALA A 46 14.14 -21.72 5.19
C ALA A 46 14.29 -22.07 3.71
N SER A 47 15.30 -21.52 3.05
CA SER A 47 15.56 -21.83 1.66
C SER A 47 16.15 -23.23 1.46
N PHE A 48 17.06 -23.68 2.33
CA PHE A 48 17.68 -25.01 2.22
C PHE A 48 16.94 -26.12 2.98
N PHE A 49 16.13 -25.74 3.98
CA PHE A 49 15.33 -26.67 4.79
C PHE A 49 13.86 -26.23 4.76
N PRO A 50 13.15 -26.36 3.62
CA PRO A 50 11.77 -25.92 3.48
C PRO A 50 10.82 -26.84 4.28
N ALA A 51 10.70 -26.59 5.58
CA ALA A 51 9.71 -27.24 6.42
C ALA A 51 8.35 -26.54 6.31
N SER A 52 7.26 -27.28 6.55
CA SER A 52 5.89 -26.75 6.48
C SER A 52 5.64 -25.56 7.40
N PHE A 53 6.33 -25.47 8.54
CA PHE A 53 6.20 -24.34 9.47
C PHE A 53 6.95 -23.06 9.01
N LEU A 54 7.73 -23.12 7.93
CA LEU A 54 8.49 -21.98 7.38
C LEU A 54 7.83 -21.36 6.15
N TRP A 55 6.55 -21.65 5.90
CA TRP A 55 5.80 -21.20 4.73
C TRP A 55 5.82 -19.66 4.49
N GLY A 56 6.03 -18.86 5.54
CA GLY A 56 6.16 -17.40 5.41
C GLY A 56 7.53 -16.90 4.93
N VAL A 57 8.58 -17.72 4.99
CA VAL A 57 9.98 -17.30 4.69
C VAL A 57 10.72 -18.25 3.74
N ASN A 58 10.11 -19.37 3.34
CA ASN A 58 10.71 -20.36 2.45
C ASN A 58 10.57 -20.00 0.95
N HIS A 59 10.26 -18.75 0.61
CA HIS A 59 9.97 -18.33 -0.77
C HIS A 59 11.17 -18.56 -1.72
N LEU A 60 12.39 -18.41 -1.21
CA LEU A 60 13.62 -18.68 -1.98
C LEU A 60 13.84 -20.18 -2.25
N ALA A 61 13.14 -21.07 -1.56
CA ALA A 61 13.22 -22.51 -1.77
C ALA A 61 12.68 -22.93 -3.15
N TYR A 62 11.81 -22.12 -3.75
CA TYR A 62 11.21 -22.36 -5.07
C TYR A 62 12.07 -21.83 -6.23
N LEU A 63 13.19 -21.17 -5.94
CA LEU A 63 14.14 -20.70 -6.94
C LEU A 63 15.26 -21.73 -7.15
N ASP A 64 15.84 -21.70 -8.36
CA ASP A 64 17.06 -22.42 -8.69
C ASP A 64 18.17 -22.13 -7.65
N PRO A 65 19.00 -23.12 -7.26
CA PRO A 65 20.03 -22.94 -6.24
C PRO A 65 20.98 -21.77 -6.52
N VAL A 66 21.30 -21.49 -7.78
CA VAL A 66 22.17 -20.36 -8.16
C VAL A 66 21.47 -19.04 -7.87
N ALA A 67 20.23 -18.88 -8.32
CA ALA A 67 19.44 -17.66 -8.10
C ALA A 67 19.24 -17.39 -6.60
N ARG A 68 18.99 -18.44 -5.83
CA ARG A 68 18.88 -18.39 -4.36
C ARG A 68 20.15 -17.86 -3.70
N VAL A 69 21.32 -18.44 -4.03
CA VAL A 69 22.60 -18.00 -3.46
C VAL A 69 22.89 -16.55 -3.85
N LEU A 70 22.65 -16.17 -5.10
CA LEU A 70 22.81 -14.80 -5.57
C LEU A 70 21.93 -13.81 -4.79
N LEU A 71 20.66 -14.14 -4.57
CA LEU A 71 19.75 -13.29 -3.79
C LEU A 71 20.17 -13.16 -2.32
N LEU A 72 20.67 -14.24 -1.71
CA LEU A 72 21.22 -14.19 -0.35
C LEU A 72 22.48 -13.31 -0.28
N ILE A 73 23.39 -13.42 -1.26
CA ILE A 73 24.57 -12.53 -1.36
C ILE A 73 24.14 -11.07 -1.50
N VAL A 74 23.15 -10.78 -2.35
CA VAL A 74 22.60 -9.44 -2.50
C VAL A 74 21.98 -8.95 -1.20
N GLY A 75 21.20 -9.79 -0.50
CA GLY A 75 20.62 -9.46 0.81
C GLY A 75 21.69 -9.10 1.83
N VAL A 76 22.75 -9.90 1.95
CA VAL A 76 23.91 -9.61 2.82
C VAL A 76 24.58 -8.31 2.41
N ALA A 77 24.83 -8.11 1.12
CA ALA A 77 25.45 -6.90 0.61
C ALA A 77 24.62 -5.66 0.95
N LEU A 78 23.29 -5.71 0.84
CA LEU A 78 22.40 -4.59 1.17
C LEU A 78 22.36 -4.23 2.66
N VAL A 79 22.77 -5.14 3.55
CA VAL A 79 22.87 -4.87 4.99
C VAL A 79 24.20 -4.21 5.36
N ILE A 80 25.26 -4.43 4.56
CA ILE A 80 26.56 -3.82 4.81
C ILE A 80 26.47 -2.30 4.57
N PRO A 81 26.75 -1.45 5.58
CA PRO A 81 26.58 0.01 5.47
C PRO A 81 27.28 0.64 4.28
N PHE A 82 28.47 0.14 3.92
CA PHE A 82 29.23 0.61 2.76
C PHE A 82 28.49 0.40 1.43
N CYS A 83 27.86 -0.75 1.24
CA CYS A 83 27.11 -1.06 0.03
C CYS A 83 25.75 -0.35 0.01
N SER A 84 25.06 -0.33 1.16
CA SER A 84 23.73 0.29 1.27
C SER A 84 23.77 1.80 1.05
N THR A 85 24.77 2.49 1.60
CA THR A 85 24.96 3.94 1.38
C THR A 85 25.18 4.26 -0.09
N ARG A 86 26.05 3.51 -0.80
CA ARG A 86 26.25 3.68 -2.25
C ARG A 86 24.97 3.47 -3.04
N TYR A 87 24.21 2.42 -2.73
CA TYR A 87 22.94 2.13 -3.38
C TYR A 87 21.89 3.23 -3.13
N VAL A 88 21.74 3.67 -1.87
CA VAL A 88 20.80 4.74 -1.51
C VAL A 88 21.18 6.04 -2.21
N THR A 89 22.45 6.44 -2.21
CA THR A 89 22.90 7.66 -2.91
C THR A 89 22.65 7.57 -4.42
N LEU A 90 22.91 6.41 -5.05
CA LEU A 90 22.60 6.20 -6.46
C LEU A 90 21.10 6.35 -6.73
N ALA A 91 20.25 5.71 -5.91
CA ALA A 91 18.80 5.79 -6.02
C ALA A 91 18.29 7.23 -5.81
N GLU A 92 18.84 7.96 -4.83
CA GLU A 92 18.51 9.37 -4.56
C GLU A 92 18.89 10.28 -5.73
N ASN A 93 20.06 10.08 -6.34
CA ASN A 93 20.51 10.85 -7.50
C ASN A 93 19.61 10.62 -8.72
N LEU A 94 19.28 9.37 -9.02
CA LEU A 94 18.37 9.00 -10.11
C LEU A 94 16.98 9.58 -9.86
N TYR A 95 16.47 9.43 -8.63
CA TYR A 95 15.16 9.94 -8.25
C TYR A 95 15.10 11.46 -8.33
N GLY A 96 16.12 12.17 -7.81
CA GLY A 96 16.20 13.63 -7.83
C GLY A 96 16.19 14.21 -9.25
N PHE A 97 16.92 13.56 -10.18
CA PHE A 97 16.92 13.95 -11.58
C PHE A 97 15.52 13.86 -12.19
N VAL A 98 14.83 12.72 -12.01
CA VAL A 98 13.49 12.49 -12.59
C VAL A 98 12.43 13.38 -11.94
N LEU A 99 12.52 13.63 -10.63
CA LEU A 99 11.55 14.44 -9.88
C LEU A 99 11.52 15.91 -10.32
N SER A 100 12.64 16.42 -10.84
CA SER A 100 12.77 17.82 -11.27
C SER A 100 11.83 18.21 -12.42
N ARG A 101 11.32 17.24 -13.19
CA ARG A 101 10.50 17.49 -14.39
C ARG A 101 9.10 16.91 -14.24
N ARG A 102 8.11 17.79 -13.98
CA ARG A 102 6.72 17.40 -13.64
C ARG A 102 6.09 16.42 -14.61
N VAL A 103 6.18 16.71 -15.91
CA VAL A 103 5.54 15.92 -16.97
C VAL A 103 6.27 14.60 -17.15
N ILE A 104 7.61 14.66 -17.23
CA ILE A 104 8.46 13.48 -17.41
C ILE A 104 8.26 12.48 -16.27
N TYR A 105 8.19 12.95 -15.01
CA TYR A 105 7.91 12.08 -13.87
C TYR A 105 6.56 11.35 -14.02
N GLY A 106 5.52 12.06 -14.48
CA GLY A 106 4.20 11.47 -14.67
C GLY A 106 4.21 10.37 -15.74
N VAL A 107 4.81 10.67 -16.90
CA VAL A 107 4.96 9.69 -17.99
C VAL A 107 5.80 8.49 -17.57
N ILE A 108 6.93 8.70 -16.89
CA ILE A 108 7.77 7.60 -16.40
C ILE A 108 7.02 6.76 -15.36
N SER A 109 6.27 7.37 -14.44
CA SER A 109 5.49 6.63 -13.44
C SER A 109 4.43 5.74 -14.10
N LEU A 110 3.72 6.27 -15.10
CA LEU A 110 2.73 5.52 -15.88
C LEU A 110 3.39 4.41 -16.72
N GLY A 111 4.55 4.71 -17.32
CA GLY A 111 5.33 3.73 -18.08
C GLY A 111 5.83 2.57 -17.21
N ILE A 112 6.34 2.88 -16.01
CA ILE A 112 6.74 1.88 -15.02
C ILE A 112 5.54 1.03 -14.60
N GLY A 113 4.40 1.64 -14.27
CA GLY A 113 3.21 0.89 -13.89
C GLY A 113 2.67 0.00 -15.01
N ALA A 114 2.66 0.48 -16.26
CA ALA A 114 2.31 -0.33 -17.42
C ALA A 114 3.28 -1.51 -17.60
N GLY A 115 4.59 -1.27 -17.47
CA GLY A 115 5.60 -2.32 -17.45
C GLY A 115 5.35 -3.34 -16.34
N CYS A 116 5.05 -2.88 -15.11
CA CYS A 116 4.70 -3.76 -14.00
C CYS A 116 3.45 -4.58 -14.27
N ALA A 117 2.39 -4.02 -14.86
CA ALA A 117 1.19 -4.78 -15.22
C ALA A 117 1.52 -5.91 -16.22
N ILE A 118 2.35 -5.64 -17.22
CA ILE A 118 2.82 -6.65 -18.18
C ILE A 118 3.63 -7.74 -17.45
N CYS A 119 4.56 -7.33 -16.58
CA CYS A 119 5.37 -8.24 -15.78
C CYS A 119 4.50 -9.14 -14.87
N PHE A 120 3.53 -8.56 -14.17
CA PHE A 120 2.61 -9.29 -13.29
C PHE A 120 1.79 -10.32 -14.07
N TYR A 121 1.32 -9.97 -15.27
CA TYR A 121 0.59 -10.89 -16.12
C TYR A 121 1.47 -12.01 -16.68
N GLN A 122 2.69 -11.67 -17.14
CA GLN A 122 3.61 -12.63 -17.75
C GLN A 122 4.18 -13.64 -16.75
N TRP A 123 4.37 -13.23 -15.49
CA TRP A 123 4.87 -14.07 -14.40
C TRP A 123 3.79 -14.44 -13.39
N ARG A 124 2.56 -14.64 -13.87
CA ARG A 124 1.44 -15.09 -13.04
C ARG A 124 1.76 -16.38 -12.28
N ILE A 125 1.23 -16.47 -11.06
CA ILE A 125 1.27 -17.67 -10.24
C ILE A 125 0.54 -18.78 -11.01
N SER A 126 1.13 -19.96 -11.08
CA SER A 126 0.57 -21.10 -11.83
C SER A 126 -0.37 -21.95 -10.98
N THR A 127 -0.23 -21.89 -9.66
CA THR A 127 -0.98 -22.68 -8.68
C THR A 127 -2.09 -21.85 -8.04
N ASP A 128 -3.11 -21.51 -8.80
CA ASP A 128 -4.25 -20.69 -8.33
C ASP A 128 -5.39 -21.51 -7.74
N MET A 129 -5.10 -22.64 -7.08
CA MET A 129 -6.14 -23.53 -6.53
C MET A 129 -6.12 -23.60 -5.01
N TYR A 130 -5.90 -22.47 -4.35
CA TYR A 130 -6.24 -22.33 -2.93
C TYR A 130 -7.76 -22.22 -2.76
N GLY A 131 -8.26 -22.55 -1.57
CA GLY A 131 -9.67 -22.90 -1.33
C GLY A 131 -10.68 -21.87 -1.80
N ASP A 132 -10.41 -20.59 -1.57
CA ASP A 132 -11.36 -19.51 -1.86
C ASP A 132 -11.53 -19.27 -3.36
N THR A 133 -10.48 -19.45 -4.16
CA THR A 133 -10.57 -19.38 -5.63
C THR A 133 -11.63 -20.33 -6.19
N ARG A 134 -11.67 -21.58 -5.70
CA ARG A 134 -12.67 -22.56 -6.18
C ARG A 134 -14.09 -22.15 -5.83
N THR A 135 -14.28 -21.64 -4.61
CA THR A 135 -15.57 -21.14 -4.15
C THR A 135 -16.01 -19.93 -4.97
N LEU A 136 -15.11 -18.98 -5.19
CA LEU A 136 -15.35 -17.76 -5.96
C LEU A 136 -15.70 -18.06 -7.42
N LEU A 137 -14.91 -18.89 -8.11
CA LEU A 137 -15.18 -19.29 -9.49
C LEU A 137 -16.51 -20.05 -9.62
N ARG A 138 -16.82 -20.95 -8.66
CA ARG A 138 -18.12 -21.64 -8.63
C ARG A 138 -19.27 -20.67 -8.45
N LEU A 139 -19.17 -19.72 -7.52
CA LEU A 139 -20.20 -18.70 -7.29
C LEU A 139 -20.43 -17.87 -8.55
N LEU A 140 -19.36 -17.38 -9.18
CA LEU A 140 -19.43 -16.56 -10.39
C LEU A 140 -19.95 -17.32 -11.61
N SER A 141 -19.74 -18.64 -11.68
CA SER A 141 -20.32 -19.48 -12.72
C SER A 141 -21.82 -19.76 -12.52
N SER A 142 -22.30 -19.71 -11.27
CA SER A 142 -23.65 -20.15 -10.89
C SER A 142 -24.68 -19.02 -10.85
N ARG A 143 -24.23 -17.76 -10.82
CA ARG A 143 -25.09 -16.59 -10.62
C ARG A 143 -24.53 -15.37 -11.33
N ILE A 144 -25.42 -14.58 -11.94
CA ILE A 144 -25.11 -13.26 -12.49
C ILE A 144 -25.36 -12.20 -11.42
N TYR A 145 -24.37 -11.34 -11.17
CA TYR A 145 -24.47 -10.21 -10.24
C TYR A 145 -25.03 -8.98 -10.97
N THR A 146 -25.88 -8.25 -10.27
CA THR A 146 -26.66 -7.12 -10.76
C THR A 146 -26.55 -5.92 -9.81
N LEU A 147 -27.05 -4.75 -10.24
CA LEU A 147 -27.03 -3.55 -9.39
C LEU A 147 -27.79 -3.72 -8.06
N SER A 148 -28.82 -4.59 -7.99
CA SER A 148 -29.51 -4.87 -6.72
C SER A 148 -28.64 -5.63 -5.72
N ASP A 149 -27.64 -6.37 -6.19
CA ASP A 149 -26.72 -7.09 -5.31
C ASP A 149 -25.77 -6.13 -4.58
N LEU A 150 -25.50 -4.95 -5.15
CA LEU A 150 -24.67 -3.93 -4.50
C LEU A 150 -25.25 -3.42 -3.19
N ILE A 151 -26.58 -3.48 -3.00
CA ILE A 151 -27.26 -3.04 -1.78
C ILE A 151 -27.67 -4.20 -0.86
N ASN A 152 -27.46 -5.45 -1.29
CA ASN A 152 -27.82 -6.62 -0.51
C ASN A 152 -26.78 -6.85 0.62
N PRO A 153 -27.17 -6.76 1.91
CA PRO A 153 -26.22 -6.90 3.02
C PRO A 153 -25.68 -8.33 3.18
N ARG A 154 -26.26 -9.33 2.50
CA ARG A 154 -25.77 -10.72 2.53
C ARG A 154 -24.58 -10.95 1.59
N GLU A 155 -24.33 -10.03 0.67
CA GLU A 155 -23.20 -10.12 -0.25
C GLU A 155 -21.98 -9.41 0.35
N THR A 156 -20.88 -10.15 0.52
CA THR A 156 -19.64 -9.64 1.12
C THR A 156 -18.76 -8.85 0.14
N GLU A 157 -18.84 -9.17 -1.16
CA GLU A 157 -17.98 -8.62 -2.22
C GLU A 157 -18.76 -8.37 -3.54
N PRO A 158 -19.97 -7.77 -3.51
CA PRO A 158 -20.83 -7.70 -4.69
C PRO A 158 -20.23 -6.89 -5.84
N LEU A 159 -19.50 -5.81 -5.56
CA LEU A 159 -18.90 -4.98 -6.63
C LEU A 159 -17.73 -5.71 -7.31
N THR A 160 -16.90 -6.42 -6.55
CA THR A 160 -15.77 -7.18 -7.12
C THR A 160 -16.28 -8.22 -8.09
N ARG A 161 -17.30 -8.98 -7.70
CA ARG A 161 -17.93 -10.00 -8.55
C ARG A 161 -18.54 -9.39 -9.82
N MET A 162 -19.26 -8.28 -9.67
CA MET A 162 -19.91 -7.59 -10.79
C MET A 162 -18.88 -7.00 -11.79
N VAL A 163 -17.76 -6.46 -11.30
CA VAL A 163 -16.64 -5.97 -12.14
C VAL A 163 -16.06 -7.11 -12.96
N HIS A 164 -15.74 -8.25 -12.34
CA HIS A 164 -15.16 -9.39 -13.05
C HIS A 164 -16.12 -9.98 -14.09
N GLN A 165 -17.41 -10.14 -13.78
CA GLN A 165 -18.38 -10.64 -14.78
C GLN A 165 -18.57 -9.66 -15.94
N THR A 166 -18.63 -8.36 -15.65
CA THR A 166 -18.77 -7.33 -16.69
C THR A 166 -17.55 -7.33 -17.62
N LEU A 167 -16.35 -7.41 -17.05
CA LEU A 167 -15.12 -7.45 -17.83
C LEU A 167 -14.95 -8.76 -18.59
N ALA A 168 -15.32 -9.91 -18.02
CA ALA A 168 -15.28 -11.19 -18.71
C ALA A 168 -16.16 -11.17 -19.97
N ASN A 169 -17.39 -10.65 -19.83
CA ASN A 169 -18.31 -10.48 -20.94
C ASN A 169 -17.81 -9.48 -21.99
N LEU A 170 -17.27 -8.34 -21.54
CA LEU A 170 -16.77 -7.28 -22.43
C LEU A 170 -15.54 -7.74 -23.24
N LEU A 171 -14.63 -8.46 -22.58
CA LEU A 171 -13.38 -8.95 -23.18
C LEU A 171 -13.56 -10.29 -23.90
N GLN A 172 -14.72 -10.93 -23.77
CA GLN A 172 -14.99 -12.29 -24.25
C GLN A 172 -13.96 -13.30 -23.74
N THR A 173 -13.62 -13.20 -22.46
CA THR A 173 -12.67 -14.09 -21.78
C THR A 173 -13.38 -14.87 -20.69
N ASP A 174 -12.79 -16.00 -20.26
CA ASP A 174 -13.29 -16.70 -19.09
C ASP A 174 -13.03 -15.90 -17.80
N ILE A 175 -13.76 -16.25 -16.74
CA ILE A 175 -13.67 -15.55 -15.45
C ILE A 175 -12.25 -15.63 -14.88
N LYS A 176 -11.56 -16.77 -14.98
CA LYS A 176 -10.20 -16.91 -14.45
C LYS A 176 -9.25 -15.93 -15.15
N SER A 177 -9.22 -15.95 -16.48
CA SER A 177 -8.40 -15.02 -17.27
C SER A 177 -8.72 -13.56 -16.94
N THR A 178 -9.99 -13.25 -16.66
CA THR A 178 -10.39 -11.90 -16.24
C THR A 178 -9.78 -11.50 -14.90
N PHE A 179 -9.77 -12.38 -13.90
CA PHE A 179 -9.07 -12.12 -12.64
C PHE A 179 -7.58 -11.87 -12.86
N GLU A 180 -6.93 -12.69 -13.70
CA GLU A 180 -5.51 -12.53 -13.99
C GLU A 180 -5.19 -11.15 -14.61
N ILE A 181 -6.03 -10.70 -15.54
CA ILE A 181 -5.91 -9.38 -16.16
C ILE A 181 -6.16 -8.27 -15.15
N VAL A 182 -7.27 -8.35 -14.39
CA VAL A 182 -7.67 -7.33 -13.42
C VAL A 182 -6.61 -7.19 -12.33
N SER A 183 -6.09 -8.29 -11.78
CA SER A 183 -5.07 -8.26 -10.75
C SER A 183 -3.79 -7.56 -11.24
N SER A 184 -3.36 -7.91 -12.46
CA SER A 184 -2.14 -7.37 -13.06
C SER A 184 -2.27 -5.87 -13.33
N VAL A 185 -3.42 -5.45 -13.86
CA VAL A 185 -3.74 -4.03 -14.09
C VAL A 185 -3.81 -3.27 -12.76
N CYS A 186 -4.44 -3.85 -11.73
CA CYS A 186 -4.49 -3.24 -10.40
C CYS A 186 -3.10 -3.01 -9.82
N GLY A 187 -2.18 -3.98 -9.97
CA GLY A 187 -0.78 -3.84 -9.58
C GLY A 187 -0.08 -2.70 -10.32
N GLY A 188 -0.26 -2.60 -11.64
CA GLY A 188 0.30 -1.50 -12.43
C GLY A 188 -0.23 -0.11 -12.04
N ILE A 189 -1.53 -0.02 -11.76
CA ILE A 189 -2.17 1.21 -11.25
C ILE A 189 -1.61 1.55 -9.87
N LEU A 190 -1.48 0.57 -8.98
CA LEU A 190 -0.93 0.76 -7.64
C LEU A 190 0.49 1.35 -7.70
N ILE A 191 1.38 0.77 -8.50
CA ILE A 191 2.76 1.26 -8.64
C ILE A 191 2.77 2.68 -9.21
N SER A 192 1.98 2.95 -10.26
CA SER A 192 1.85 4.29 -10.84
C SER A 192 1.38 5.31 -9.81
N ALA A 193 0.29 5.01 -9.10
CA ALA A 193 -0.29 5.87 -8.09
C ALA A 193 0.67 6.12 -6.93
N SER A 194 1.40 5.09 -6.50
CA SER A 194 2.41 5.18 -5.44
C SER A 194 3.53 6.14 -5.79
N LEU A 195 4.09 6.03 -7.01
CA LEU A 195 5.13 6.94 -7.49
C LEU A 195 4.59 8.38 -7.58
N LEU A 196 3.44 8.57 -8.22
CA LEU A 196 2.80 9.89 -8.31
C LEU A 196 2.52 10.51 -6.93
N PHE A 197 2.10 9.71 -5.96
CA PHE A 197 1.88 10.13 -4.58
C PHE A 197 3.19 10.57 -3.91
N LEU A 198 4.25 9.76 -3.99
CA LEU A 198 5.56 10.02 -3.39
C LEU A 198 6.21 11.31 -3.85
N ARG A 199 5.93 11.72 -5.09
CA ARG A 199 6.35 13.02 -5.58
C ARG A 199 5.73 14.17 -4.79
N GLY A 200 4.46 14.05 -4.41
CA GLY A 200 3.71 15.06 -3.67
C GLY A 200 4.00 15.13 -2.17
N ILE A 201 4.61 14.09 -1.58
CA ILE A 201 4.90 14.05 -0.14
C ILE A 201 6.09 14.95 0.20
N LYS A 202 5.98 15.70 1.30
CA LYS A 202 7.06 16.50 1.90
C LYS A 202 8.00 15.65 2.77
N ALA A 203 8.61 14.63 2.18
CA ALA A 203 9.58 13.74 2.85
C ALA A 203 11.00 13.91 2.26
N PRO A 204 12.07 13.70 3.05
CA PRO A 204 13.44 13.61 2.54
C PRO A 204 13.60 12.49 1.48
N PRO A 205 14.52 12.60 0.51
CA PRO A 205 14.74 11.60 -0.54
C PRO A 205 14.90 10.16 -0.02
N ARG A 206 15.75 9.93 0.98
CA ARG A 206 15.92 8.64 1.68
C ARG A 206 14.61 7.96 2.09
N TRP A 207 13.66 8.73 2.62
CA TRP A 207 12.38 8.19 3.07
C TRP A 207 11.49 7.80 1.88
N LYS A 208 11.55 8.56 0.79
CA LYS A 208 10.85 8.21 -0.44
C LYS A 208 11.41 6.92 -1.04
N THR A 209 12.73 6.78 -1.11
CA THR A 209 13.40 5.55 -1.57
C THR A 209 12.98 4.35 -0.71
N LEU A 210 12.96 4.51 0.62
CA LEU A 210 12.51 3.45 1.52
C LEU A 210 11.05 3.06 1.27
N ILE A 211 10.15 4.04 1.11
CA ILE A 211 8.73 3.78 0.82
C ILE A 211 8.58 3.05 -0.52
N ILE A 212 9.33 3.44 -1.57
CA ILE A 212 9.33 2.72 -2.86
C ILE A 212 9.76 1.28 -2.65
N ALA A 213 10.86 1.05 -1.94
CA ALA A 213 11.35 -0.29 -1.67
C ALA A 213 10.27 -1.13 -0.98
N VAL A 214 9.68 -0.63 0.10
CA VAL A 214 8.61 -1.31 0.83
C VAL A 214 7.40 -1.61 -0.07
N ILE A 215 6.95 -0.64 -0.88
CA ILE A 215 5.81 -0.83 -1.79
C ILE A 215 6.11 -1.88 -2.86
N VAL A 216 7.34 -1.95 -3.38
CA VAL A 216 7.71 -2.88 -4.46
C VAL A 216 8.04 -4.29 -3.92
N THR A 217 8.55 -4.39 -2.69
CA THR A 217 8.99 -5.67 -2.11
C THR A 217 8.03 -6.26 -1.09
N THR A 218 6.87 -5.64 -0.85
CA THR A 218 5.87 -6.20 0.06
C THR A 218 5.32 -7.51 -0.48
N GLY A 219 5.12 -8.50 0.41
CA GLY A 219 4.52 -9.79 0.05
C GLY A 219 3.12 -9.65 -0.54
N ALA A 220 2.40 -8.57 -0.20
CA ALA A 220 1.09 -8.28 -0.77
C ALA A 220 1.10 -8.07 -2.30
N ASN A 221 2.26 -7.79 -2.91
CA ASN A 221 2.36 -7.71 -4.37
C ASN A 221 2.10 -9.04 -5.07
N GLN A 222 2.18 -10.17 -4.35
CA GLN A 222 1.79 -11.49 -4.87
C GLN A 222 0.35 -11.50 -5.39
N LEU A 223 -0.54 -10.69 -4.80
CA LEU A 223 -1.93 -10.53 -5.23
C LEU A 223 -2.05 -10.05 -6.67
N PHE A 224 -1.03 -9.40 -7.23
CA PHE A 224 -1.08 -8.85 -8.58
C PHE A 224 -0.60 -9.82 -9.65
N PHE A 225 0.14 -10.89 -9.28
CA PHE A 225 0.67 -11.90 -10.21
C PHE A 225 -0.39 -12.92 -10.62
N GLY A 226 -1.52 -12.45 -11.13
CA GLY A 226 -2.60 -13.30 -11.65
C GLY A 226 -3.40 -14.06 -10.59
N HIS A 227 -3.21 -13.75 -9.30
CA HIS A 227 -3.86 -14.48 -8.23
C HIS A 227 -5.39 -14.34 -8.31
N VAL A 228 -6.10 -15.47 -8.36
CA VAL A 228 -7.56 -15.51 -8.55
C VAL A 228 -8.26 -15.35 -7.21
N GLU A 229 -8.14 -14.14 -6.66
CA GLU A 229 -8.79 -13.68 -5.44
C GLU A 229 -9.37 -12.27 -5.64
N ASP A 230 -10.39 -11.96 -4.86
CA ASP A 230 -11.09 -10.68 -4.82
C ASP A 230 -10.26 -9.54 -4.19
N TYR A 231 -9.12 -9.86 -3.57
CA TYR A 231 -8.32 -8.88 -2.83
C TYR A 231 -7.53 -7.89 -3.68
N ALA A 232 -7.29 -8.13 -4.98
CA ALA A 232 -6.47 -7.21 -5.79
C ALA A 232 -7.09 -5.80 -5.90
N LEU A 233 -8.40 -5.74 -6.18
CA LEU A 233 -9.15 -4.48 -6.22
C LEU A 233 -9.27 -3.85 -4.83
N VAL A 234 -9.50 -4.67 -3.81
CA VAL A 234 -9.62 -4.25 -2.41
C VAL A 234 -8.32 -3.60 -1.94
N TYR A 235 -7.19 -4.24 -2.21
CA TYR A 235 -5.87 -3.75 -1.85
C TYR A 235 -5.54 -2.44 -2.57
N LEU A 236 -5.78 -2.37 -3.88
CA LEU A 236 -5.62 -1.13 -4.64
C LEU A 236 -6.46 0.00 -4.03
N CYS A 237 -7.75 -0.26 -3.77
CA CYS A 237 -8.66 0.71 -3.18
C CYS A 237 -8.20 1.17 -1.78
N GLY A 238 -7.76 0.24 -0.94
CA GLY A 238 -7.25 0.53 0.40
C GLY A 238 -6.00 1.39 0.38
N ILE A 239 -5.03 1.09 -0.48
CA ILE A 239 -3.82 1.93 -0.60
C ILE A 239 -4.17 3.32 -1.14
N LEU A 240 -5.05 3.41 -2.15
CA LEU A 240 -5.52 4.71 -2.66
C LEU A 240 -6.27 5.50 -1.58
N PHE A 241 -7.06 4.84 -0.74
CA PHE A 241 -7.72 5.46 0.41
C PHE A 241 -6.69 6.04 1.38
N LEU A 242 -5.66 5.28 1.75
CA LEU A 242 -4.60 5.75 2.65
C LEU A 242 -3.80 6.92 2.08
N MET A 243 -3.46 6.88 0.78
CA MET A 243 -2.76 7.99 0.09
C MET A 243 -3.62 9.26 0.03
N THR A 244 -4.93 9.08 -0.20
CA THR A 244 -5.91 10.18 -0.21
C THR A 244 -6.12 10.74 1.20
N ALA A 245 -6.19 9.88 2.22
CA ALA A 245 -6.27 10.28 3.62
C ALA A 245 -5.02 11.08 4.03
N TRP A 246 -3.83 10.63 3.65
CA TRP A 246 -2.59 11.40 3.87
C TRP A 246 -2.67 12.80 3.23
N SER A 247 -3.08 12.85 1.96
CA SER A 247 -3.26 14.12 1.23
C SER A 247 -4.29 15.04 1.89
N TRP A 248 -5.34 14.46 2.49
CA TRP A 248 -6.33 15.19 3.28
C TRP A 248 -5.73 15.80 4.54
N PHE A 249 -4.89 15.06 5.27
CA PHE A 249 -4.15 15.58 6.44
C PHE A 249 -3.12 16.64 6.09
N GLU A 250 -2.56 16.61 4.87
CA GLU A 250 -1.73 17.70 4.34
C GLU A 250 -2.55 18.95 3.94
N GLY A 251 -3.87 18.94 4.16
CA GLY A 251 -4.76 20.08 3.91
C GLY A 251 -5.35 20.14 2.50
N LYS A 252 -5.01 19.20 1.61
CA LYS A 252 -5.52 19.18 0.23
C LYS A 252 -7.03 18.94 0.21
N ASN A 253 -7.72 19.47 -0.80
CA ASN A 253 -9.15 19.30 -0.98
C ASN A 253 -9.48 17.98 -1.70
N VAL A 254 -9.35 16.85 -0.99
CA VAL A 254 -9.55 15.49 -1.52
C VAL A 254 -10.64 14.71 -0.80
N PHE A 255 -11.49 15.39 0.00
CA PHE A 255 -12.55 14.73 0.77
C PHE A 255 -13.55 13.93 -0.07
N PRO A 256 -14.07 14.46 -1.19
CA PRO A 256 -15.04 13.69 -1.99
C PRO A 256 -14.43 12.39 -2.51
N LEU A 257 -13.15 12.43 -2.91
CA LEU A 257 -12.43 11.24 -3.34
C LEU A 257 -12.21 10.25 -2.18
N LEU A 258 -11.89 10.74 -0.98
CA LEU A 258 -11.72 9.91 0.21
C LEU A 258 -13.02 9.14 0.57
N ILE A 259 -14.15 9.84 0.55
CA ILE A 259 -15.48 9.25 0.78
C ILE A 259 -15.83 8.27 -0.34
N GLY A 260 -15.59 8.65 -1.60
CA GLY A 260 -15.81 7.79 -2.75
C GLY A 260 -15.03 6.47 -2.66
N LEU A 261 -13.74 6.55 -2.33
CA LEU A 261 -12.89 5.37 -2.13
C LEU A 261 -13.37 4.50 -0.96
N PHE A 262 -13.82 5.09 0.15
CA PHE A 262 -14.39 4.31 1.25
C PHE A 262 -15.65 3.56 0.83
N ILE A 263 -16.59 4.24 0.15
CA ILE A 263 -17.85 3.62 -0.33
C ILE A 263 -17.54 2.51 -1.33
N VAL A 264 -16.67 2.77 -2.31
CA VAL A 264 -16.23 1.77 -3.29
C VAL A 264 -15.56 0.60 -2.59
N GLY A 265 -14.65 0.87 -1.64
CA GLY A 265 -13.95 -0.15 -0.86
C GLY A 265 -14.90 -1.10 -0.13
N VAL A 266 -15.87 -0.56 0.62
CA VAL A 266 -16.88 -1.37 1.33
C VAL A 266 -17.71 -2.23 0.37
N ARG A 267 -17.94 -1.77 -0.87
CA ARG A 267 -18.66 -2.55 -1.89
C ARG A 267 -17.79 -3.57 -2.61
N LEU A 268 -16.48 -3.33 -2.70
CA LEU A 268 -15.51 -4.32 -3.17
C LEU A 268 -15.37 -5.45 -2.16
N HIS A 269 -15.27 -5.13 -0.87
CA HIS A 269 -15.24 -6.12 0.21
C HIS A 269 -15.70 -5.51 1.54
N VAL A 270 -16.55 -6.22 2.27
CA VAL A 270 -17.14 -5.75 3.53
C VAL A 270 -16.11 -5.36 4.59
N GLU A 271 -14.97 -6.07 4.65
CA GLU A 271 -13.88 -5.76 5.61
C GLU A 271 -13.29 -4.36 5.44
N MET A 272 -13.49 -3.71 4.30
CA MET A 272 -13.09 -2.31 4.12
C MET A 272 -13.84 -1.35 5.06
N ILE A 273 -14.90 -1.81 5.75
CA ILE A 273 -15.51 -1.10 6.87
C ILE A 273 -14.52 -0.84 8.02
N LEU A 274 -13.45 -1.63 8.13
CA LEU A 274 -12.35 -1.43 9.08
C LEU A 274 -11.59 -0.11 8.84
N LEU A 275 -11.78 0.55 7.69
CA LEU A 275 -11.26 1.89 7.42
C LEU A 275 -12.14 3.03 8.00
N LEU A 276 -13.34 2.71 8.50
CA LEU A 276 -14.27 3.68 9.06
C LEU A 276 -13.66 4.50 10.22
N PRO A 277 -12.93 3.91 11.19
CA PRO A 277 -12.27 4.68 12.24
C PRO A 277 -11.29 5.71 11.69
N ALA A 278 -10.53 5.36 10.64
CA ALA A 278 -9.60 6.28 9.99
C ALA A 278 -10.33 7.42 9.28
N LEU A 279 -11.47 7.13 8.62
CA LEU A 279 -12.31 8.14 7.99
C LEU A 279 -12.91 9.10 9.02
N ILE A 280 -13.51 8.58 10.10
CA ILE A 280 -14.07 9.37 11.20
C ILE A 280 -12.98 10.26 11.82
N PHE A 281 -11.81 9.69 12.09
CA PHE A 281 -10.66 10.44 12.59
C PHE A 281 -10.26 11.59 11.63
N GLY A 282 -10.23 11.32 10.32
CA GLY A 282 -9.97 12.33 9.29
C GLY A 282 -10.99 13.47 9.26
N ILE A 283 -12.28 13.17 9.47
CA ILE A 283 -13.36 14.17 9.54
C ILE A 283 -13.23 15.02 10.81
N LEU A 284 -13.08 14.35 11.97
CA LEU A 284 -13.01 15.01 13.28
C LEU A 284 -11.76 15.88 13.44
N SER A 285 -10.62 15.44 12.89
CA SER A 285 -9.36 16.18 12.98
C SER A 285 -9.43 17.54 12.27
N ARG A 286 -10.13 17.63 11.13
CA ARG A 286 -10.35 18.90 10.42
C ARG A 286 -11.43 19.75 11.10
N ALA A 287 -12.45 19.12 11.68
CA ALA A 287 -13.49 19.79 12.47
C ALA A 287 -12.97 20.41 13.78
N LYS A 288 -11.85 19.93 14.35
CA LYS A 288 -11.21 20.56 15.53
C LYS A 288 -10.80 22.01 15.30
N GLY A 289 -10.47 22.39 14.06
CA GLY A 289 -10.26 23.79 13.71
C GLY A 289 -11.51 24.67 13.86
N ALA A 290 -12.69 24.05 13.93
CA ALA A 290 -14.00 24.71 14.01
C ALA A 290 -14.77 24.46 15.33
N SER A 291 -14.43 23.42 16.13
CA SER A 291 -15.15 23.08 17.36
C SER A 291 -14.25 22.49 18.45
N LEU A 292 -14.32 23.06 19.66
CA LEU A 292 -13.61 22.62 20.87
C LEU A 292 -13.98 21.20 21.30
N HIS A 293 -15.18 20.71 20.96
CA HIS A 293 -15.69 19.41 21.39
C HIS A 293 -15.11 18.23 20.60
N ALA A 294 -14.66 18.44 19.36
CA ALA A 294 -13.93 17.41 18.61
C ALA A 294 -12.62 17.01 19.30
N GLY A 295 -12.13 17.86 20.21
CA GLY A 295 -11.04 17.64 21.18
C GLY A 295 -11.04 16.25 21.81
N SER A 296 -12.15 15.94 22.48
CA SER A 296 -12.31 14.78 23.36
C SER A 296 -12.46 13.46 22.61
N LEU A 297 -13.06 13.48 21.41
CA LEU A 297 -13.26 12.30 20.56
C LEU A 297 -11.97 11.73 19.97
N LEU A 298 -10.89 12.52 19.92
CA LEU A 298 -9.58 12.04 19.47
C LEU A 298 -8.68 11.55 20.60
N ARG A 299 -9.22 11.36 21.82
CA ARG A 299 -8.47 10.72 22.91
C ARG A 299 -8.25 9.25 22.56
N GLY A 300 -7.09 8.69 22.95
CA GLY A 300 -6.76 7.29 22.66
C GLY A 300 -7.83 6.29 23.08
N ARG A 301 -8.56 6.56 24.18
CA ARG A 301 -9.72 5.76 24.62
C ARG A 301 -10.86 5.73 23.59
N SER A 302 -11.20 6.87 23.01
CA SER A 302 -12.26 6.97 21.99
C SER A 302 -11.85 6.29 20.68
N ILE A 303 -10.58 6.39 20.30
CA ILE A 303 -10.02 5.66 19.14
C ILE A 303 -10.10 4.15 19.39
N ALA A 304 -9.68 3.69 20.56
CA ALA A 304 -9.74 2.27 20.92
C ALA A 304 -11.18 1.74 20.92
N LEU A 305 -12.13 2.51 21.46
CA LEU A 305 -13.56 2.15 21.43
C LEU A 305 -14.12 2.10 20.01
N ALA A 306 -13.73 3.06 19.14
CA ALA A 306 -14.15 3.06 17.74
C ALA A 306 -13.63 1.81 17.01
N VAL A 307 -12.36 1.46 17.18
CA VAL A 307 -11.76 0.25 16.61
C VAL A 307 -12.47 -1.00 17.13
N ALA A 308 -12.69 -1.10 18.46
CA ALA A 308 -13.39 -2.24 19.06
C ALA A 308 -14.82 -2.38 18.50
N PHE A 309 -15.56 -1.28 18.38
CA PHE A 309 -16.90 -1.27 17.80
C PHE A 309 -16.88 -1.73 16.34
N THR A 310 -15.93 -1.26 15.53
CA THR A 310 -15.82 -1.69 14.13
C THR A 310 -15.48 -3.18 14.02
N LEU A 311 -14.62 -3.71 14.89
CA LEU A 311 -14.32 -5.14 14.94
C LEU A 311 -15.55 -5.97 15.31
N VAL A 312 -16.37 -5.51 16.27
CA VAL A 312 -17.63 -6.18 16.62
C VAL A 312 -18.61 -6.15 15.44
N CYS A 313 -18.79 -4.99 14.79
CA CYS A 313 -19.65 -4.89 13.62
C CYS A 313 -19.16 -5.73 12.43
N ALA A 314 -17.85 -5.92 12.28
CA ALA A 314 -17.30 -6.77 11.23
C ALA A 314 -17.44 -8.27 11.55
N ALA A 315 -17.61 -8.64 12.82
CA ALA A 315 -17.78 -10.03 13.26
C ALA A 315 -19.24 -10.50 13.28
N LEU A 316 -20.21 -9.58 13.16
CA LEU A 316 -21.65 -9.84 13.14
C LEU A 316 -22.17 -9.90 11.70
#